data_AF-A0A2T6C8I9-F1
#
_entry.id   AF-A0A2T6C8I9-F1
#
_cell.length_a   1.000
_cell.length_b   1.000
_cell.length_c   1.000
_cell.angle_alpha   90.00
_cell.angle_beta   90.00
_cell.angle_gamma   90.00
#
_symmetry.space_group_name_H-M   'P 1'
#
loop_
_entity.id
_entity.type
_entity.pdbx_description
1 polymer ?
#
loop_
_entity_poly.entity_id
_entity_poly.type
_entity_poly.pdbx_seq_one_letter_code
_entity_poly.pdbx_strand_id
1 'polypeptide(L)' 'MNRPLVWLSVFFTLCMTLVSLGASVHAITYGEPDDEDHPNVGALIVEDPDTGDKEHICSGTLISPKSVVIYG' A
#
# COMPACT_ATOMS: atom_id res chain seq x y z
N MET A 1 35.30 30.41 13.65
CA MET A 1 34.26 29.36 13.61
C MET A 1 32.94 29.99 13.99
N ASN A 2 32.05 30.20 13.01
CA ASN A 2 30.79 30.93 13.17
C ASN A 2 29.84 30.10 14.04
N ARG A 3 30.01 30.23 15.36
CA ARG A 3 29.13 29.64 16.37
C ARG A 3 27.65 29.78 15.97
N PRO A 4 27.11 30.93 15.53
CA PRO A 4 25.69 30.99 15.18
C PRO A 4 25.32 30.13 13.95
N LEU A 5 26.18 30.00 12.94
CA LEU A 5 25.92 29.20 11.74
C LEU A 5 25.98 27.70 12.04
N VAL A 6 26.94 27.27 12.86
CA VAL A 6 27.05 25.87 13.32
C VAL A 6 25.85 25.50 14.18
N TRP A 7 25.41 26.40 15.05
CA TRP A 7 24.22 26.19 15.86
C TRP A 7 22.95 26.16 15.01
N LEU A 8 22.87 26.98 13.95
CA LEU A 8 21.77 26.92 12.97
C LEU A 8 21.73 25.59 12.20
N SER A 9 22.88 25.10 11.73
CA SER A 9 22.97 23.80 11.04
C SER A 9 22.65 22.63 11.98
N VAL A 10 23.16 22.67 13.22
CA VAL A 10 22.87 21.64 14.23
C VAL A 10 21.39 21.64 14.61
N PHE A 11 20.79 22.83 14.75
CA PHE A 11 19.37 22.97 15.05
C PHE A 11 18.50 22.42 13.92
N PHE A 12 18.84 22.71 12.67
CA PHE A 12 18.08 22.23 11.53
C PHE A 12 18.12 20.70 11.39
N THR A 13 19.29 20.09 11.56
CA THR A 13 19.46 18.63 11.50
C THR A 13 18.68 17.92 12.60
N LEU A 14 18.64 18.49 13.82
CA LEU A 14 17.91 17.94 14.95
C LEU A 14 16.40 17.94 14.72
N CYS A 15 15.86 19.01 14.12
CA CYS A 15 14.43 19.09 13.80
C CYS A 15 14.00 18.01 12.81
N MET A 16 14.80 17.74 11.77
CA MET A 16 14.44 16.72 10.77
C MET A 16 14.41 15.30 11.34
N THR A 17 15.24 14.99 12.34
CA THR A 17 15.30 13.64 12.93
C THR A 17 14.10 13.31 13.82
N LEU A 18 13.45 14.32 14.38
CA LEU A 18 12.29 14.12 15.28
C LEU A 18 11.01 13.81 14.52
N VAL A 19 10.87 14.31 13.28
CA VAL A 19 9.66 14.12 12.46
C VAL A 19 9.56 12.70 11.90
N SER A 20 10.67 12.02 11.64
CA SER A 20 10.68 10.68 11.02
C SER A 20 10.22 9.55 11.95
N LEU A 21 10.13 9.79 13.25
CA LEU A 21 9.75 8.78 14.25
C LEU A 21 8.23 8.53 14.36
N GLY A 22 7.38 9.37 13.77
CA GLY A 22 5.92 9.31 13.91
C GLY A 22 5.15 8.66 12.75
N ALA A 23 5.83 8.26 11.67
CA ALA A 23 5.18 7.72 10.48
C ALA A 23 5.20 6.18 10.46
N SER A 24 4.25 5.54 11.15
CA SER A 24 3.97 4.12 10.97
C SER A 24 3.26 3.89 9.64
N VAL A 25 3.89 3.19 8.69
CA VAL A 25 3.14 2.55 7.59
C VAL A 25 2.42 1.35 8.22
N HIS A 26 1.12 1.47 8.48
CA HIS A 26 0.30 0.28 8.59
C HIS A 26 0.24 -0.28 7.16
N ALA A 27 0.32 -1.60 6.97
CA ALA A 27 -0.30 -2.13 5.76
C ALA A 27 -1.73 -1.52 5.69
N ILE A 28 -2.39 -1.53 4.52
CA ILE A 28 -3.85 -1.59 4.53
C ILE A 28 -4.22 -2.98 5.02
N THR A 29 -3.82 -3.19 6.27
CA THR A 29 -4.63 -3.72 7.31
C THR A 29 -5.94 -2.94 7.32
N TYR A 30 -5.94 -1.59 7.18
CA TYR A 30 -7.14 -0.74 7.36
C TYR A 30 -7.28 0.56 6.49
N GLY A 31 -6.97 0.56 5.17
CA GLY A 31 -8.04 1.09 4.31
C GLY A 31 -9.29 0.31 4.71
N GLU A 32 -10.43 0.94 4.94
CA GLU A 32 -11.42 0.32 5.83
C GLU A 32 -11.97 -0.99 5.23
N PRO A 33 -12.30 -2.02 6.04
CA PRO A 33 -12.96 -3.21 5.56
C PRO A 33 -14.20 -2.86 4.74
N ASP A 34 -14.25 -3.41 3.54
CA ASP A 34 -15.22 -3.03 2.50
C ASP A 34 -16.57 -3.75 2.65
N ASP A 35 -16.68 -4.71 3.56
CA ASP A 35 -17.83 -5.60 3.77
C ASP A 35 -18.39 -6.17 2.45
N GLU A 36 -19.63 -5.83 2.09
CA GLU A 36 -20.25 -6.18 0.80
C GLU A 36 -20.63 -4.93 0.00
N ASP A 37 -19.97 -3.80 0.25
CA ASP A 37 -20.25 -2.57 -0.49
C ASP A 37 -19.90 -2.73 -1.99
N HIS A 38 -19.08 -3.72 -2.33
CA HIS A 38 -18.71 -4.07 -3.70
C HIS A 38 -18.88 -5.58 -4.01
N PRO A 39 -20.12 -6.11 -4.11
CA PRO A 39 -20.37 -7.56 -4.20
C PRO A 39 -19.98 -8.19 -5.54
N ASN A 40 -19.68 -7.36 -6.53
CA ASN A 40 -19.27 -7.79 -7.85
C ASN A 40 -17.76 -7.67 -8.07
N VAL A 41 -16.98 -7.21 -7.10
CA VAL A 41 -15.51 -7.16 -7.20
C VAL A 41 -14.93 -8.52 -6.79
N GLY A 42 -13.99 -9.03 -7.59
CA GLY A 42 -13.32 -10.30 -7.33
C GLY A 42 -11.83 -10.27 -7.62
N ALA A 43 -11.07 -11.14 -6.95
CA ALA A 43 -9.65 -11.36 -7.19
C ALA A 43 -9.43 -12.39 -8.33
N LEU A 44 -8.51 -12.09 -9.24
CA LEU A 44 -8.03 -13.02 -10.25
C LEU A 44 -6.82 -13.78 -9.69
N ILE A 45 -6.99 -15.10 -9.63
CA ILE A 45 -6.01 -16.01 -9.05
C ILE A 45 -5.42 -16.88 -10.15
N VAL A 46 -4.09 -16.96 -10.18
CA VAL A 46 -3.35 -17.89 -11.06
C VAL A 46 -2.60 -18.91 -10.22
N GLU A 47 -2.34 -20.07 -10.79
CA GLU A 47 -1.51 -21.11 -10.17
C GLU A 47 -0.13 -21.08 -10.82
N ASP A 48 0.90 -20.91 -9.99
CA ASP A 48 2.29 -21.02 -10.39
C ASP A 48 2.53 -22.47 -10.86
N PRO A 49 3.01 -22.68 -12.09
CA PRO A 49 3.14 -24.02 -12.65
C PRO A 49 4.31 -24.83 -12.05
N ASP A 50 5.30 -24.15 -11.46
CA ASP A 50 6.51 -24.77 -10.92
C ASP A 50 6.35 -25.11 -9.43
N THR A 51 5.62 -24.27 -8.69
CA THR A 51 5.37 -24.48 -7.25
C THR A 51 3.97 -24.98 -6.92
N GLY A 52 2.99 -24.74 -7.81
CA GLY A 52 1.56 -24.95 -7.55
C GLY A 52 0.93 -23.86 -6.68
N ASP A 53 1.66 -22.79 -6.35
CA ASP A 53 1.16 -21.72 -5.47
C ASP A 53 0.12 -20.85 -6.17
N LYS A 54 -0.90 -20.43 -5.41
CA LYS A 54 -1.93 -19.53 -5.94
C LYS A 54 -1.60 -18.08 -5.64
N GLU A 55 -1.47 -17.29 -6.69
CA GLU A 55 -1.11 -15.87 -6.59
C GLU A 55 -2.27 -14.99 -7.03
N HIS A 56 -2.56 -13.97 -6.22
CA HIS A 56 -3.45 -12.88 -6.62
C HIS A 56 -2.67 -11.93 -7.52
N ILE A 57 -3.11 -11.82 -8.77
CA ILE A 57 -2.40 -11.04 -9.79
C ILE A 57 -3.11 -9.75 -10.18
N CYS A 58 -4.45 -9.70 -10.08
CA CYS A 58 -5.23 -8.49 -10.31
C CYS A 58 -6.67 -8.68 -9.77
N SER A 59 -7.46 -7.62 -9.80
CA SER A 59 -8.89 -7.65 -9.47
C SER A 59 -9.75 -7.35 -10.69
N GLY A 60 -11.05 -7.65 -10.62
CA GLY A 60 -12.01 -7.39 -11.70
C GLY A 60 -13.44 -7.27 -11.20
N THR A 61 -14.36 -6.93 -12.12
CA THR A 61 -15.80 -6.77 -11.82
C THR A 61 -16.65 -7.78 -12.60
N LEU A 62 -17.53 -8.49 -11.90
CA LEU A 62 -18.52 -9.39 -12.50
C LEU A 62 -19.63 -8.59 -13.17
N ILE A 63 -19.63 -8.58 -14.50
CA ILE A 63 -20.65 -7.86 -15.31
C ILE A 63 -21.77 -8.77 -15.79
N SER A 64 -21.56 -10.08 -15.74
CA SER A 64 -22.52 -11.12 -16.11
C SER A 64 -22.19 -12.43 -15.39
N PRO A 65 -23.10 -13.42 -15.32
CA PRO A 65 -22.87 -14.67 -14.59
C PRO A 65 -21.58 -15.44 -14.96
N LYS A 66 -20.98 -15.17 -16.12
CA LYS A 66 -19.77 -15.83 -16.61
C LYS A 66 -18.75 -14.86 -17.21
N SER A 67 -18.84 -13.56 -16.89
CA SER A 67 -17.94 -12.55 -17.47
C SER A 67 -17.45 -11.58 -16.41
N VAL A 68 -16.13 -11.54 -16.26
CA VAL A 68 -15.42 -10.59 -15.43
C VAL A 68 -14.67 -9.63 -16.34
N VAL A 69 -14.85 -8.33 -16.12
CA VAL A 69 -14.04 -7.31 -16.77
C VAL A 69 -12.85 -7.02 -15.87
N ILE A 70 -11.66 -7.15 -16.45
CA ILE A 70 -10.42 -6.66 -15.89
C ILE A 70 -9.98 -5.48 -16.76
N TYR A 71 -9.51 -4.42 -16.14
CA TYR A 71 -8.84 -3.33 -16.85
C TYR A 71 -7.34 -3.57 -16.67
N GLY A 72 -6.61 -3.66 -17.78
CA GLY A 72 -5.17 -3.89 -17.83
C GLY A 72 -4.39 -2.65 -18.25
#